data_AF-A0A2D6T9K3-F1
#
_entry.id   AF-A0A2D6T9K3-F1
#
_cell.length_a   1.000
_cell.length_b   1.000
_cell.length_c   1.000
_cell.angle_alpha   90.00
_cell.angle_beta   90.00
_cell.angle_gamma   90.00
#
_symmetry.space_group_name_H-M   'P 1'
#
loop_
_entity.id
_entity.type
_entity.pdbx_description
1 polymer ?
#
loop_
_entity_poly.entity_id
_entity_poly.type
_entity_poly.pdbx_seq_one_letter_code
_entity_poly.pdbx_strand_id
1 'polypeptide(L)'
;MRSPQDLPGRLFLGSLDPSSFQATDDGWKVQYVDDDGETTVTLDYERDDNRLIMFQTWRGEWGAGCTVGSDDFRHLARNTSGFPRIWDDRAKKLLESEYNIQYLPTQEEAHVVTGFPDGAFKSLCCPVPVSRLRNLVACHRDMAADTSIKAPISGYIHLGIGAVNYLQGRNGPSTSDPALLYFHTFDQTGLPAIDMPVWETGRDGTRALTVKRLIYVYVVTFPFREINRLASSLHRYRIIGSVKAGEPDETPPDAPEFAAVILQAGLEVLPIEFNYFDRQGTRRTYYERFSDLEAMISLVEEPGIDEIESLVGCAEEASAEVASSYEESFSSRQTDGLQSESTLNPNR
;
A
#
# COMPACT_ATOMS: atom_id res chain seq x y z
N MET A 1 36.32 -16.12 -20.14
CA MET A 1 36.45 -15.61 -18.76
C MET A 1 35.42 -14.51 -18.62
N ARG A 2 34.54 -14.55 -17.61
CA ARG A 2 33.56 -13.47 -17.41
C ARG A 2 34.26 -12.23 -16.84
N SER A 3 33.67 -11.08 -17.13
CA SER A 3 34.03 -9.76 -16.64
C SER A 3 32.82 -9.12 -15.95
N PRO A 4 32.98 -8.00 -15.23
CA PRO A 4 31.85 -7.28 -14.65
C PRO A 4 30.76 -6.90 -15.68
N GLN A 5 31.13 -6.69 -16.94
CA GLN A 5 30.19 -6.32 -18.02
C GLN A 5 29.27 -7.47 -18.44
N ASP A 6 29.65 -8.71 -18.11
CA ASP A 6 28.87 -9.92 -18.40
C ASP A 6 27.84 -10.23 -17.29
N LEU A 7 27.78 -9.39 -16.25
CA LEU A 7 26.92 -9.57 -15.09
C LEU A 7 25.68 -8.67 -15.17
N PRO A 8 24.54 -9.08 -14.57
CA PRO A 8 23.38 -8.21 -14.42
C PRO A 8 23.77 -6.89 -13.75
N GLY A 9 23.24 -5.76 -14.22
CA GLY A 9 23.50 -4.46 -13.57
C GLY A 9 22.90 -4.34 -12.16
N ARG A 10 21.94 -5.20 -11.85
CA ARG A 10 21.29 -5.33 -10.53
C ARG A 10 20.98 -6.79 -10.26
N LEU A 11 20.96 -7.17 -8.99
CA LEU A 11 20.56 -8.50 -8.55
C LEU A 11 19.87 -8.39 -7.20
N PHE A 12 18.58 -8.70 -7.21
CA PHE A 12 17.67 -8.70 -6.07
C PHE A 12 17.81 -7.40 -5.30
N LEU A 13 18.48 -7.42 -4.15
CA LEU A 13 18.56 -6.30 -3.23
C LEU A 13 19.56 -5.20 -3.61
N GLY A 14 20.46 -5.41 -4.58
CA GLY A 14 21.56 -4.47 -4.84
C GLY A 14 21.84 -4.17 -6.31
N SER A 15 22.60 -3.10 -6.53
CA SER A 15 23.22 -2.76 -7.82
C SER A 15 24.65 -3.30 -7.89
N LEU A 16 25.09 -3.73 -9.07
CA LEU A 16 26.43 -4.31 -9.24
C LEU A 16 27.50 -3.29 -8.80
N ASP A 17 28.44 -3.73 -7.97
CA ASP A 17 29.71 -3.02 -7.73
C ASP A 17 30.80 -3.67 -8.59
N PRO A 18 31.18 -3.07 -9.74
CA PRO A 18 32.19 -3.65 -10.62
C PRO A 18 33.57 -3.77 -9.97
N SER A 19 33.86 -2.93 -8.97
CA SER A 19 35.16 -2.92 -8.28
C SER A 19 35.34 -4.10 -7.32
N SER A 20 34.23 -4.71 -6.89
CA SER A 20 34.22 -5.89 -6.04
C SER A 20 34.51 -7.20 -6.79
N PHE A 21 34.53 -7.18 -8.13
CA PHE A 21 34.70 -8.38 -8.94
C PHE A 21 36.11 -8.97 -8.76
N GLN A 22 36.16 -10.25 -8.41
CA GLN A 22 37.41 -10.99 -8.23
C GLN A 22 37.31 -12.29 -9.00
N ALA A 23 38.13 -12.40 -10.06
CA ALA A 23 38.35 -13.68 -10.74
C ALA A 23 39.31 -14.53 -9.91
N THR A 24 39.02 -15.83 -9.82
CA THR A 24 39.87 -16.82 -9.16
C THR A 24 40.16 -17.97 -10.12
N ASP A 25 41.12 -18.82 -9.76
CA ASP A 25 41.40 -20.03 -10.54
C ASP A 25 40.17 -20.95 -10.61
N ASP A 26 39.37 -20.98 -9.54
CA ASP A 26 38.20 -21.84 -9.38
C ASP A 26 36.87 -21.18 -9.81
N GLY A 27 36.89 -19.93 -10.29
CA GLY A 27 35.65 -19.22 -10.57
C GLY A 27 35.74 -17.70 -10.53
N TRP A 28 34.72 -17.06 -9.95
CA TRP A 28 34.70 -15.62 -9.68
C TRP A 28 33.70 -15.30 -8.56
N LYS A 29 33.87 -14.12 -7.96
CA LYS A 29 32.92 -13.55 -7.01
C LYS A 29 32.73 -12.06 -7.21
N VAL A 30 31.59 -11.56 -6.78
CA VAL A 30 31.20 -10.15 -6.91
C VAL A 30 30.16 -9.76 -5.86
N GLN A 31 30.03 -8.47 -5.59
CA GLN A 31 29.02 -7.91 -4.72
C GLN A 31 28.07 -6.99 -5.48
N TYR A 32 26.82 -7.00 -5.02
CA TYR A 32 25.80 -6.01 -5.33
C TYR A 32 25.45 -5.28 -4.04
N VAL A 33 25.36 -3.96 -4.10
CA VAL A 33 25.21 -3.11 -2.92
C VAL A 33 24.06 -2.13 -3.18
N ASP A 34 23.21 -1.91 -2.19
CA ASP A 34 22.21 -0.84 -2.22
C ASP A 34 22.79 0.48 -1.70
N ASP A 35 22.10 1.59 -1.95
CA ASP A 35 22.58 2.93 -1.55
C ASP A 35 22.75 3.10 -0.03
N ASP A 36 22.11 2.24 0.78
CA ASP A 36 22.25 2.26 2.24
C ASP A 36 23.58 1.65 2.75
N GLY A 37 24.34 0.96 1.89
CA GLY A 37 25.63 0.33 2.20
C GLY A 37 25.56 -0.90 3.12
N GLU A 38 24.41 -1.22 3.69
CA GLU A 38 24.20 -2.35 4.61
C GLU A 38 23.40 -3.50 3.96
N THR A 39 22.68 -3.19 2.88
CA THR A 39 21.94 -4.13 2.05
C THR A 39 22.86 -4.59 0.92
N THR A 40 23.15 -5.90 0.91
CA THR A 40 24.12 -6.50 -0.01
C THR A 40 23.67 -7.85 -0.54
N VAL A 41 24.12 -8.18 -1.75
CA VAL A 41 24.07 -9.52 -2.32
C VAL A 41 25.49 -9.90 -2.73
N THR A 42 26.02 -10.99 -2.17
CA THR A 42 27.26 -11.60 -2.65
C THR A 42 26.90 -12.72 -3.62
N LEU A 43 27.55 -12.75 -4.78
CA LEU A 43 27.37 -13.78 -5.78
C LEU A 43 28.73 -14.40 -6.12
N ASP A 44 28.84 -15.70 -5.89
CA ASP A 44 29.98 -16.53 -6.23
C ASP A 44 29.60 -17.49 -7.36
N TYR A 45 30.52 -17.75 -8.27
CA TYR A 45 30.42 -18.82 -9.25
C TYR A 45 31.59 -19.77 -9.07
N GLU A 46 31.29 -21.04 -8.88
CA GLU A 46 32.29 -22.11 -8.76
C GLU A 46 32.31 -22.91 -10.06
N ARG A 47 33.44 -22.89 -10.76
CA ARG A 47 33.60 -23.40 -12.12
C ARG A 47 33.51 -24.93 -12.17
N ASP A 48 34.17 -25.61 -11.24
CA ASP A 48 34.29 -27.06 -11.24
C ASP A 48 32.94 -27.75 -10.98
N ASP A 49 32.14 -27.15 -10.09
CA ASP A 49 30.80 -27.62 -9.75
C ASP A 49 29.70 -27.00 -10.64
N ASN A 50 30.07 -26.09 -11.56
CA ASN A 50 29.17 -25.30 -12.41
C ASN A 50 27.96 -24.74 -11.62
N ARG A 51 28.23 -24.03 -10.53
CA ARG A 51 27.18 -23.52 -9.64
C ARG A 51 27.35 -22.06 -9.27
N LEU A 52 26.21 -21.38 -9.15
CA LEU A 52 26.10 -20.05 -8.56
C LEU A 52 25.70 -20.18 -7.10
N ILE A 53 26.35 -19.42 -6.22
CA ILE A 53 26.04 -19.33 -4.80
C ILE A 53 25.77 -17.87 -4.49
N MET A 54 24.62 -17.58 -3.92
CA MET A 54 24.17 -16.22 -3.63
C MET A 54 23.85 -16.09 -2.15
N PHE A 55 24.35 -15.04 -1.50
CA PHE A 55 24.00 -14.68 -0.13
C PHE A 55 23.40 -13.28 -0.09
N GLN A 56 22.34 -13.11 0.70
CA GLN A 56 21.59 -11.86 0.77
C GLN A 56 21.52 -11.34 2.20
N THR A 57 21.79 -10.05 2.35
CA THR A 57 21.71 -9.29 3.60
C THR A 57 20.88 -8.04 3.33
N TRP A 58 19.89 -7.75 4.19
CA TRP A 58 19.10 -6.53 4.10
C TRP A 58 19.31 -5.69 5.35
N ARG A 59 19.85 -4.49 5.18
CA ARG A 59 20.18 -3.54 6.26
C ARG A 59 20.99 -4.20 7.40
N GLY A 60 21.99 -5.00 7.03
CA GLY A 60 22.83 -5.74 7.98
C GLY A 60 22.23 -7.03 8.55
N GLU A 61 20.96 -7.35 8.26
CA GLU A 61 20.34 -8.62 8.65
C GLU A 61 20.56 -9.68 7.58
N TRP A 62 21.31 -10.73 7.90
CA TRP A 62 21.43 -11.89 7.03
C TRP A 62 20.07 -12.55 6.86
N GLY A 63 19.66 -12.77 5.61
CA GLY A 63 18.34 -13.32 5.30
C GLY A 63 18.37 -14.73 4.72
N ALA A 64 19.09 -14.89 3.60
CA ALA A 64 19.03 -16.13 2.84
C ALA A 64 20.30 -16.40 2.03
N GLY A 65 20.56 -17.68 1.80
CA GLY A 65 21.52 -18.18 0.82
C GLY A 65 20.82 -19.07 -0.22
N CYS A 66 21.27 -19.06 -1.46
CA CYS A 66 20.76 -19.92 -2.53
C CYS A 66 21.93 -20.48 -3.35
N THR A 67 21.90 -21.77 -3.63
CA THR A 67 22.87 -22.42 -4.51
C THR A 67 22.14 -23.07 -5.68
N VAL A 68 22.56 -22.79 -6.90
CA VAL A 68 21.98 -23.37 -8.12
C VAL A 68 23.06 -23.99 -8.99
N GLY A 69 22.85 -25.23 -9.44
CA GLY A 69 23.76 -25.92 -10.38
C GLY A 69 23.56 -25.44 -11.81
N SER A 70 23.95 -24.19 -12.09
CA SER A 70 23.89 -23.55 -13.40
C SER A 70 24.71 -22.25 -13.38
N ASP A 71 25.15 -21.77 -14.53
CA ASP A 71 25.70 -20.42 -14.72
C ASP A 71 24.66 -19.39 -15.23
N ASP A 72 23.40 -19.82 -15.38
CA ASP A 72 22.24 -18.98 -15.71
C ASP A 72 21.64 -18.33 -14.45
N PHE A 73 21.84 -17.02 -14.34
CA PHE A 73 21.38 -16.21 -13.20
C PHE A 73 19.87 -16.29 -12.95
N ARG A 74 19.05 -16.56 -13.98
CA ARG A 74 17.59 -16.66 -13.84
C ARG A 74 17.18 -17.82 -12.94
N HIS A 75 18.04 -18.82 -12.77
CA HIS A 75 17.79 -19.92 -11.85
C HIS A 75 17.82 -19.48 -10.38
N LEU A 76 18.51 -18.40 -10.04
CA LEU A 76 18.51 -17.85 -8.67
C LEU A 76 17.09 -17.44 -8.23
N ALA A 77 16.32 -16.78 -9.12
CA ALA A 77 14.97 -16.33 -8.79
C ALA A 77 14.01 -17.50 -8.52
N ARG A 78 14.15 -18.57 -9.31
CA ARG A 78 13.33 -19.78 -9.19
C ARG A 78 13.63 -20.61 -7.93
N ASN A 79 14.84 -20.50 -7.40
CA ASN A 79 15.31 -21.29 -6.25
C ASN A 79 15.44 -20.46 -4.97
N THR A 80 14.98 -19.21 -4.98
CA THR A 80 14.88 -18.40 -3.76
C THR A 80 13.69 -18.91 -2.94
N SER A 81 13.96 -19.65 -1.87
CA SER A 81 12.94 -20.25 -1.01
C SER A 81 12.53 -19.31 0.11
N GLY A 82 11.24 -18.99 0.18
CA GLY A 82 10.63 -18.25 1.29
C GLY A 82 11.10 -16.80 1.43
N PHE A 83 10.49 -16.09 2.39
CA PHE A 83 10.88 -14.73 2.74
C PHE A 83 11.45 -14.72 4.17
N PRO A 84 12.66 -14.15 4.41
CA PRO A 84 13.26 -14.16 5.74
C PRO A 84 12.40 -13.39 6.75
N ARG A 85 11.93 -14.08 7.80
CA ARG A 85 11.12 -13.47 8.87
C ARG A 85 11.80 -12.25 9.52
N ILE A 86 13.13 -12.30 9.69
CA ILE A 86 13.89 -11.20 10.28
C ILE A 86 13.79 -9.90 9.46
N TRP A 87 13.66 -10.01 8.13
CA TRP A 87 13.43 -8.86 7.26
C TRP A 87 12.02 -8.31 7.44
N ASP A 88 11.00 -9.17 7.54
CA ASP A 88 9.63 -8.74 7.83
C ASP A 88 9.52 -8.05 9.19
N ASP A 89 10.09 -8.64 10.24
CA ASP A 89 10.04 -8.09 11.59
C ASP A 89 10.71 -6.70 11.65
N ARG A 90 11.86 -6.54 10.98
CA ARG A 90 12.56 -5.26 10.89
C ARG A 90 11.84 -4.25 10.01
N ALA A 91 11.28 -4.65 8.87
CA ALA A 91 10.49 -3.79 7.99
C ALA A 91 9.21 -3.30 8.68
N LYS A 92 8.47 -4.19 9.34
CA LYS A 92 7.30 -3.87 10.16
C LYS A 92 7.64 -2.83 11.21
N LYS A 93 8.66 -3.09 12.04
CA LYS A 93 9.07 -2.17 13.10
C LYS A 93 9.44 -0.80 12.55
N LEU A 94 10.20 -0.75 11.46
CA LEU A 94 10.63 0.50 10.84
C LEU A 94 9.43 1.30 10.30
N LEU A 95 8.63 0.68 9.43
CA LEU A 95 7.57 1.38 8.70
C LEU A 95 6.42 1.77 9.61
N GLU A 96 5.97 0.88 10.50
CA GLU A 96 4.89 1.19 11.44
C GLU A 96 5.33 2.22 12.49
N SER A 97 6.62 2.38 12.77
CA SER A 97 7.08 3.44 13.68
C SER A 97 7.04 4.84 13.08
N GLU A 98 6.91 4.94 11.76
CA GLU A 98 7.07 6.20 11.03
C GLU A 98 5.82 6.62 10.26
N TYR A 99 5.17 5.66 9.61
CA TYR A 99 4.06 5.89 8.70
C TYR A 99 2.77 5.26 9.23
N ASN A 100 1.63 5.77 8.73
CA ASN A 100 0.33 5.15 8.89
C ASN A 100 0.23 3.90 8.00
N ILE A 101 0.97 2.86 8.38
CA ILE A 101 1.08 1.58 7.67
C ILE A 101 0.73 0.45 8.65
N GLN A 102 0.06 -0.58 8.13
CA GLN A 102 -0.08 -1.91 8.73
C GLN A 102 0.74 -2.89 7.90
N TYR A 103 1.74 -3.51 8.51
CA TYR A 103 2.58 -4.52 7.87
C TYR A 103 2.13 -5.91 8.28
N LEU A 104 1.74 -6.72 7.30
CA LEU A 104 1.47 -8.15 7.44
C LEU A 104 2.72 -8.94 7.05
N PRO A 105 3.39 -9.59 8.01
CA PRO A 105 4.49 -10.49 7.71
C PRO A 105 4.07 -11.61 6.75
N THR A 106 5.00 -12.04 5.90
CA THR A 106 4.82 -13.22 5.07
C THR A 106 4.63 -14.43 5.98
N GLN A 107 3.58 -15.21 5.71
CA GLN A 107 3.33 -16.43 6.49
C GLN A 107 4.43 -17.46 6.24
N GLU A 108 4.70 -18.28 7.26
CA GLU A 108 5.58 -19.42 7.11
C GLU A 108 5.07 -20.33 5.98
N GLU A 109 5.98 -20.83 5.14
CA GLU A 109 5.67 -21.67 3.94
C GLU A 109 4.93 -20.97 2.79
N ALA A 110 4.55 -19.69 2.91
CA ALA A 110 3.92 -18.97 1.82
C ALA A 110 4.85 -18.86 0.60
N HIS A 111 4.28 -19.08 -0.59
CA HIS A 111 4.99 -18.82 -1.84
C HIS A 111 5.24 -17.32 -1.99
N VAL A 112 6.48 -16.97 -2.29
CA VAL A 112 6.91 -15.60 -2.54
C VAL A 112 6.97 -15.38 -4.04
N VAL A 113 6.31 -14.33 -4.51
CA VAL A 113 6.46 -13.88 -5.89
C VAL A 113 7.86 -13.30 -6.04
N THR A 114 8.69 -13.96 -6.84
CA THR A 114 10.06 -13.53 -7.16
C THR A 114 10.20 -13.29 -8.66
N GLY A 115 10.97 -12.28 -9.03
CA GLY A 115 11.29 -11.97 -10.42
C GLY A 115 12.79 -11.79 -10.60
N PHE A 116 13.29 -12.08 -11.80
CA PHE A 116 14.66 -11.76 -12.17
C PHE A 116 14.68 -10.47 -12.99
N PRO A 117 15.54 -9.49 -12.67
CA PRO A 117 16.61 -9.51 -11.67
C PRO A 117 16.21 -8.91 -10.30
N ASP A 118 14.92 -8.72 -10.01
CA ASP A 118 14.46 -7.82 -8.93
C ASP A 118 14.22 -8.47 -7.56
N GLY A 119 14.17 -9.79 -7.48
CA GLY A 119 14.04 -10.54 -6.24
C GLY A 119 12.59 -10.66 -5.78
N ALA A 120 12.38 -10.73 -4.47
CA ALA A 120 11.06 -10.89 -3.87
C ALA A 120 10.22 -9.61 -3.95
N PHE A 121 8.94 -9.76 -4.29
CA PHE A 121 7.99 -8.67 -4.38
C PHE A 121 7.07 -8.62 -3.16
N LYS A 122 6.68 -7.40 -2.79
CA LYS A 122 5.59 -7.08 -1.85
C LYS A 122 4.54 -6.23 -2.57
N SER A 123 3.35 -6.22 -2.00
CA SER A 123 2.27 -5.30 -2.42
C SER A 123 1.95 -4.33 -1.30
N LEU A 124 1.63 -3.09 -1.66
CA LEU A 124 1.07 -2.10 -0.76
C LEU A 124 -0.32 -1.71 -1.28
N CYS A 125 -1.32 -1.83 -0.42
CA CYS A 125 -2.70 -1.43 -0.68
C CYS A 125 -3.03 -0.20 0.15
N CYS A 126 -3.39 0.91 -0.49
CA CYS A 126 -3.62 2.18 0.17
C CYS A 126 -5.00 2.73 -0.17
N PRO A 127 -5.85 3.04 0.81
CA PRO A 127 -7.06 3.81 0.58
C PRO A 127 -6.68 5.25 0.19
N VAL A 128 -7.19 5.74 -0.95
CA VAL A 128 -6.90 7.07 -1.48
C VAL A 128 -8.21 7.83 -1.70
N PRO A 129 -8.44 8.97 -1.02
CA PRO A 129 -9.62 9.77 -1.28
C PRO A 129 -9.51 10.52 -2.61
N VAL A 130 -10.64 10.93 -3.18
CA VAL A 130 -10.70 11.64 -4.47
C VAL A 130 -9.75 12.85 -4.49
N SER A 131 -9.72 13.61 -3.40
CA SER A 131 -8.88 14.81 -3.23
C SER A 131 -7.37 14.57 -3.29
N ARG A 132 -6.92 13.30 -3.32
CA ARG A 132 -5.51 12.90 -3.36
C ARG A 132 -5.12 12.18 -4.66
N LEU A 133 -6.04 11.95 -5.59
CA LEU A 133 -5.76 11.24 -6.84
C LEU A 133 -4.67 11.94 -7.67
N ARG A 134 -4.70 13.28 -7.78
CA ARG A 134 -3.64 14.03 -8.47
C ARG A 134 -2.28 13.92 -7.80
N ASN A 135 -2.25 13.88 -6.46
CA ASN A 135 -1.01 13.66 -5.72
C ASN A 135 -0.42 12.29 -6.03
N LEU A 136 -1.26 11.27 -6.24
CA LEU A 136 -0.81 9.92 -6.58
C LEU A 136 -0.18 9.89 -7.98
N VAL A 137 -0.80 10.56 -8.96
CA VAL A 137 -0.24 10.69 -10.31
C VAL A 137 1.11 11.41 -10.27
N ALA A 138 1.21 12.51 -9.53
CA ALA A 138 2.48 13.22 -9.35
C ALA A 138 3.54 12.35 -8.65
N CYS A 139 3.15 11.59 -7.62
CA CYS A 139 4.03 10.65 -6.94
C CYS A 139 4.63 9.62 -7.90
N HIS A 140 3.82 9.04 -8.80
CA HIS A 140 4.32 8.06 -9.78
C HIS A 140 5.27 8.67 -10.79
N ARG A 141 4.98 9.87 -11.29
CA ARG A 141 5.89 10.58 -12.21
C ARG A 141 7.25 10.80 -11.56
N ASP A 142 7.26 11.22 -10.31
CA ASP A 142 8.50 11.44 -9.56
C ASP A 142 9.24 10.14 -9.28
N MET A 143 8.53 9.07 -8.87
CA MET A 143 9.16 7.77 -8.65
C MET A 143 9.77 7.21 -9.94
N ALA A 144 9.11 7.40 -11.09
CA ALA A 144 9.65 6.98 -12.39
C ALA A 144 10.90 7.76 -12.82
N ALA A 145 11.03 9.02 -12.37
CA ALA A 145 12.21 9.86 -12.62
C ALA A 145 13.30 9.70 -11.56
N ASP A 146 13.01 9.06 -10.41
CA ASP A 146 13.93 8.91 -9.30
C ASP A 146 15.00 7.85 -9.59
N THR A 147 16.20 8.31 -9.92
CA THR A 147 17.35 7.44 -10.21
C THR A 147 17.82 6.59 -9.03
N SER A 148 17.37 6.87 -7.79
CA SER A 148 17.64 6.03 -6.63
C SER A 148 16.76 4.78 -6.59
N ILE A 149 15.58 4.82 -7.23
CA ILE A 149 14.72 3.65 -7.42
C ILE A 149 15.30 2.87 -8.58
N LYS A 150 15.87 1.70 -8.28
CA LYS A 150 16.62 0.91 -9.28
C LYS A 150 15.73 -0.10 -10.02
N ALA A 151 14.53 -0.33 -9.50
CA ALA A 151 13.61 -1.40 -9.89
C ALA A 151 12.26 -0.83 -10.32
N PRO A 152 11.54 -1.50 -11.24
CA PRO A 152 10.22 -1.07 -11.62
C PRO A 152 9.26 -1.15 -10.42
N ILE A 153 8.46 -0.09 -10.26
CA ILE A 153 7.34 0.00 -9.34
C ILE A 153 6.09 0.15 -10.21
N SER A 154 5.20 -0.82 -10.15
CA SER A 154 3.99 -0.85 -10.96
C SER A 154 2.79 -0.86 -10.04
N GLY A 155 1.86 0.05 -10.27
CA GLY A 155 0.66 0.14 -9.47
C GLY A 155 -0.53 0.56 -10.30
N TYR A 156 -1.71 0.33 -9.74
CA TYR A 156 -2.98 0.67 -10.34
C TYR A 156 -3.93 1.11 -9.24
N ILE A 157 -5.04 1.70 -9.66
CA ILE A 157 -6.08 2.18 -8.76
C ILE A 157 -7.41 1.67 -9.25
N HIS A 158 -8.25 1.24 -8.32
CA HIS A 158 -9.62 0.87 -8.63
C HIS A 158 -10.55 1.33 -7.51
N LEU A 159 -11.84 1.38 -7.82
CA LEU A 159 -12.86 1.63 -6.82
C LEU A 159 -13.14 0.32 -6.07
N GLY A 160 -13.02 0.38 -4.74
CA GLY A 160 -13.25 -0.76 -3.85
C GLY A 160 -14.31 -0.47 -2.79
N ILE A 161 -14.67 -1.51 -2.06
CA ILE A 161 -15.59 -1.44 -0.92
C ILE A 161 -14.82 -1.78 0.35
N GLY A 162 -14.88 -0.88 1.32
CA GLY A 162 -14.37 -1.10 2.68
C GLY A 162 -15.47 -0.89 3.72
N ALA A 163 -15.27 -1.44 4.91
CA ALA A 163 -16.11 -1.16 6.06
C ALA A 163 -15.29 -0.62 7.23
N VAL A 164 -15.86 0.34 7.97
CA VAL A 164 -15.27 0.86 9.21
C VAL A 164 -16.30 0.74 10.32
N ASN A 165 -15.91 0.11 11.42
CA ASN A 165 -16.71 -0.07 12.62
C ASN A 165 -16.19 0.90 13.70
N TYR A 166 -16.93 1.98 13.98
CA TYR A 166 -16.59 2.92 15.03
C TYR A 166 -17.18 2.46 16.36
N LEU A 167 -16.34 2.05 17.31
CA LEU A 167 -16.81 1.55 18.61
C LEU A 167 -17.52 2.64 19.41
N GLN A 168 -18.64 2.27 20.03
CA GLN A 168 -19.48 3.19 20.79
C GLN A 168 -18.69 3.85 21.93
N GLY A 169 -18.74 5.19 22.00
CA GLY A 169 -18.14 5.97 23.08
C GLY A 169 -16.62 6.11 23.02
N ARG A 170 -15.99 5.73 21.90
CA ARG A 170 -14.52 5.77 21.73
C ARG A 170 -14.04 6.66 20.59
N ASN A 171 -14.95 7.35 19.91
CA ASN A 171 -14.68 8.12 18.70
C ASN A 171 -15.29 9.52 18.79
N GLY A 172 -14.92 10.41 17.86
CA GLY A 172 -15.40 11.79 17.82
C GLY A 172 -16.90 11.94 17.52
N PRO A 173 -17.46 13.16 17.67
CA PRO A 173 -18.90 13.42 17.51
C PRO A 173 -19.49 13.02 16.16
N SER A 174 -18.68 13.07 15.08
CA SER A 174 -19.07 12.65 13.74
C SER A 174 -19.52 11.18 13.65
N THR A 175 -19.16 10.37 14.63
CA THR A 175 -19.45 8.92 14.67
C THR A 175 -20.60 8.55 15.62
N SER A 176 -21.27 9.55 16.18
CA SER A 176 -22.32 9.35 17.19
C SER A 176 -23.71 9.08 16.60
N ASP A 177 -23.93 9.45 15.34
CA ASP A 177 -25.20 9.35 14.64
C ASP A 177 -24.97 8.84 13.19
N PRO A 178 -25.86 7.97 12.66
CA PRO A 178 -25.76 7.47 11.29
C PRO A 178 -25.62 8.56 10.21
N ALA A 179 -26.38 9.65 10.27
CA ALA A 179 -26.33 10.72 9.28
C ALA A 179 -25.01 11.49 9.38
N LEU A 180 -24.57 11.80 10.60
CA LEU A 180 -23.27 12.45 10.80
C LEU A 180 -22.12 11.59 10.25
N LEU A 181 -22.15 10.27 10.49
CA LEU A 181 -21.10 9.39 9.99
C LEU A 181 -21.15 9.25 8.46
N TYR A 182 -22.35 9.26 7.87
CA TYR A 182 -22.50 9.25 6.42
C TYR A 182 -21.78 10.46 5.79
N PHE A 183 -22.08 11.67 6.27
CA PHE A 183 -21.46 12.89 5.74
C PHE A 183 -19.97 12.96 6.05
N HIS A 184 -19.56 12.58 7.25
CA HIS A 184 -18.15 12.50 7.59
C HIS A 184 -17.37 11.55 6.67
N THR A 185 -17.97 10.42 6.31
CA THR A 185 -17.38 9.48 5.35
C THR A 185 -17.24 10.13 3.97
N PHE A 186 -18.26 10.84 3.49
CA PHE A 186 -18.20 11.58 2.24
C PHE A 186 -17.11 12.66 2.26
N ASP A 187 -17.03 13.45 3.33
CA ASP A 187 -16.01 14.50 3.48
C ASP A 187 -14.59 13.93 3.45
N GLN A 188 -14.39 12.75 4.03
CA GLN A 188 -13.09 12.09 4.04
C GLN A 188 -12.74 11.43 2.69
N THR A 189 -13.67 10.75 2.03
CA THR A 189 -13.38 9.94 0.84
C THR A 189 -13.61 10.68 -0.49
N GLY A 190 -14.48 11.68 -0.49
CA GLY A 190 -15.08 12.27 -1.70
C GLY A 190 -16.14 11.38 -2.35
N LEU A 191 -16.58 10.31 -1.70
CA LEU A 191 -17.51 9.33 -2.25
C LEU A 191 -18.63 9.01 -1.25
N PRO A 192 -19.89 8.83 -1.72
CA PRO A 192 -20.98 8.49 -0.82
C PRO A 192 -20.73 7.12 -0.17
N ALA A 193 -21.20 6.96 1.07
CA ALA A 193 -21.32 5.63 1.65
C ALA A 193 -22.33 4.80 0.84
N ILE A 194 -22.15 3.48 0.83
CA ILE A 194 -22.99 2.57 0.05
C ILE A 194 -24.43 2.58 0.56
N ASP A 195 -24.55 2.60 1.89
CA ASP A 195 -25.81 2.64 2.61
C ASP A 195 -25.67 3.58 3.82
N MET A 196 -26.81 3.89 4.44
CA MET A 196 -26.80 4.56 5.74
C MET A 196 -26.04 3.72 6.78
N PRO A 197 -25.13 4.33 7.56
CA PRO A 197 -24.45 3.62 8.64
C PRO A 197 -25.43 3.00 9.64
N VAL A 198 -25.09 1.82 10.15
CA VAL A 198 -25.97 1.05 11.03
C VAL A 198 -25.26 0.68 12.32
N TRP A 199 -26.03 0.65 13.41
CA TRP A 199 -25.52 0.12 14.67
C TRP A 199 -25.49 -1.40 14.62
N GLU A 200 -24.31 -1.97 14.84
CA GLU A 200 -24.08 -3.41 14.95
C GLU A 200 -23.66 -3.77 16.37
N THR A 201 -24.08 -4.95 16.83
CA THR A 201 -23.70 -5.50 18.12
C THR A 201 -22.96 -6.82 17.90
N GLY A 202 -21.71 -6.88 18.33
CA GLY A 202 -20.87 -8.07 18.31
C GLY A 202 -21.34 -9.13 19.31
N ARG A 203 -20.82 -10.36 19.14
CA ARG A 203 -21.15 -11.49 20.03
C ARG A 203 -20.67 -11.28 21.47
N ASP A 204 -19.65 -10.46 21.64
CA ASP A 204 -19.09 -10.03 22.92
C ASP A 204 -19.88 -8.88 23.57
N GLY A 205 -20.96 -8.41 22.93
CA GLY A 205 -21.77 -7.29 23.37
C GLY A 205 -21.19 -5.92 22.99
N THR A 206 -20.03 -5.87 22.32
CA THR A 206 -19.44 -4.63 21.83
C THR A 206 -20.35 -4.05 20.75
N ARG A 207 -20.66 -2.76 20.86
CA ARG A 207 -21.51 -2.05 19.90
C ARG A 207 -20.69 -1.08 19.08
N ALA A 208 -20.94 -1.03 17.78
CA ALA A 208 -20.24 -0.15 16.85
C ALA A 208 -21.22 0.47 15.85
N LEU A 209 -20.96 1.71 15.44
CA LEU A 209 -21.61 2.30 14.28
C LEU A 209 -20.78 1.95 13.05
N THR A 210 -21.37 1.20 12.14
CA THR A 210 -20.69 0.63 10.97
C THR A 210 -21.07 1.39 9.72
N VAL A 211 -20.07 1.83 8.96
CA VAL A 211 -20.25 2.39 7.62
C VAL A 211 -19.59 1.48 6.59
N LYS A 212 -20.32 1.21 5.49
CA LYS A 212 -19.76 0.64 4.27
C LYS A 212 -19.51 1.78 3.30
N ARG A 213 -18.27 1.91 2.82
CA ARG A 213 -17.86 3.05 2.01
C ARG A 213 -17.26 2.61 0.69
N LEU A 214 -17.54 3.40 -0.33
CA LEU A 214 -16.74 3.40 -1.55
C LEU A 214 -15.42 4.14 -1.28
N ILE A 215 -14.32 3.59 -1.76
CA ILE A 215 -13.00 4.20 -1.63
C ILE A 215 -12.12 3.74 -2.78
N TYR A 216 -11.32 4.63 -3.36
CA TYR A 216 -10.28 4.18 -4.28
C TYR A 216 -9.19 3.46 -3.50
N VAL A 217 -8.79 2.28 -3.98
CA VAL A 217 -7.68 1.52 -3.43
C VAL A 217 -6.56 1.55 -4.44
N TYR A 218 -5.46 2.21 -4.09
CA TYR A 218 -4.21 2.15 -4.82
C TYR A 218 -3.47 0.88 -4.42
N VAL A 219 -3.16 0.04 -5.41
CA VAL A 219 -2.44 -1.21 -5.22
C VAL A 219 -1.15 -1.12 -6.01
N VAL A 220 -0.02 -1.31 -5.33
CA VAL A 220 1.31 -1.25 -5.94
C VAL A 220 2.13 -2.45 -5.57
N THR A 221 2.70 -3.08 -6.60
CA THR A 221 3.62 -4.19 -6.49
C THR A 221 5.03 -3.69 -6.74
N PHE A 222 5.94 -4.00 -5.82
CA PHE A 222 7.30 -3.48 -5.83
C PHE A 222 8.30 -4.51 -5.30
N PRO A 223 9.54 -4.50 -5.80
CA PRO A 223 10.63 -5.30 -5.23
C PRO A 223 10.92 -4.87 -3.80
N PHE A 224 11.13 -5.83 -2.89
CA PHE A 224 11.30 -5.57 -1.46
C PHE A 224 12.41 -4.55 -1.16
N ARG A 225 13.46 -4.50 -1.97
CA ARG A 225 14.55 -3.52 -1.82
C ARG A 225 14.06 -2.07 -1.85
N GLU A 226 12.99 -1.78 -2.60
CA GLU A 226 12.47 -0.43 -2.79
C GLU A 226 11.49 -0.01 -1.68
N ILE A 227 11.22 -0.87 -0.68
CA ILE A 227 10.18 -0.64 0.32
C ILE A 227 10.28 0.71 1.03
N ASN A 228 11.51 1.13 1.38
CA ASN A 228 11.75 2.39 2.06
C ASN A 228 11.58 3.59 1.12
N ARG A 229 12.05 3.48 -0.13
CA ARG A 229 11.94 4.54 -1.14
C ARG A 229 10.48 4.75 -1.56
N LEU A 230 9.73 3.67 -1.72
CA LEU A 230 8.29 3.71 -1.98
C LEU A 230 7.55 4.39 -0.83
N ALA A 231 7.71 3.91 0.41
CA ALA A 231 7.01 4.48 1.56
C ALA A 231 7.35 5.96 1.76
N SER A 232 8.62 6.34 1.59
CA SER A 232 9.07 7.73 1.66
C SER A 232 8.42 8.61 0.57
N SER A 233 8.29 8.09 -0.64
CA SER A 233 7.67 8.81 -1.77
C SER A 233 6.18 9.00 -1.53
N LEU A 234 5.46 7.93 -1.16
CA LEU A 234 4.04 7.99 -0.84
C LEU A 234 3.74 8.96 0.31
N HIS A 235 4.60 8.98 1.33
CA HIS A 235 4.47 9.90 2.46
C HIS A 235 4.71 11.36 2.03
N ARG A 236 5.76 11.62 1.23
CA ARG A 236 6.07 12.96 0.69
C ARG A 236 4.88 13.56 -0.05
N TYR A 237 4.16 12.73 -0.80
CA TYR A 237 2.98 13.12 -1.58
C TYR A 237 1.67 13.09 -0.80
N ARG A 238 1.70 12.79 0.50
CA ARG A 238 0.53 12.68 1.38
C ARG A 238 -0.50 11.67 0.87
N ILE A 239 0.01 10.56 0.32
CA ILE A 239 -0.77 9.36 0.00
C ILE A 239 -0.91 8.49 1.24
N ILE A 240 0.16 8.36 2.02
CA ILE A 240 0.15 7.72 3.34
C ILE A 240 0.46 8.75 4.43
N GLY A 241 -0.13 8.54 5.60
CA GLY A 241 0.08 9.40 6.77
C GLY A 241 1.36 9.11 7.54
N SER A 242 1.60 9.89 8.58
CA SER A 242 2.66 9.67 9.57
C SER A 242 2.08 9.34 10.94
N VAL A 243 2.82 8.55 11.72
CA VAL A 243 2.51 8.33 13.15
C VAL A 243 3.46 9.08 14.09
N LYS A 244 4.41 9.88 13.55
CA LYS A 244 5.40 10.62 14.35
C LYS A 244 4.84 11.89 15.01
N ALA A 245 3.69 12.39 14.56
CA ALA A 245 3.17 13.71 14.94
C ALA A 245 2.38 13.77 16.27
N GLY A 246 2.24 12.66 17.01
CA GLY A 246 1.39 12.60 18.21
C GLY A 246 0.09 11.85 17.95
N GLU A 247 -1.00 12.24 18.61
CA GLU A 247 -2.32 11.62 18.41
C GLU A 247 -2.69 11.56 16.91
N PRO A 248 -3.32 10.46 16.45
CA PRO A 248 -3.70 10.32 15.05
C PRO A 248 -4.65 11.46 14.68
N ASP A 249 -4.29 12.20 13.63
CA ASP A 249 -5.20 13.14 12.98
C ASP A 249 -6.37 12.32 12.40
N GLU A 250 -7.60 12.80 12.59
CA GLU A 250 -8.84 12.16 12.14
C GLU A 250 -9.11 12.39 10.64
N THR A 251 -8.16 13.00 9.93
CA THR A 251 -8.27 13.29 8.50
C THR A 251 -7.32 12.44 7.64
N PRO A 252 -7.69 12.15 6.38
CA PRO A 252 -6.82 11.43 5.46
C PRO A 252 -5.54 12.22 5.12
N PRO A 253 -4.37 11.55 4.99
CA PRO A 253 -4.16 10.11 5.05
C PRO A 253 -3.75 9.58 6.45
N ASP A 254 -3.83 10.40 7.49
CA ASP A 254 -3.33 10.07 8.82
C ASP A 254 -4.35 9.31 9.69
N ALA A 255 -5.65 9.47 9.37
CA ALA A 255 -6.74 8.75 10.02
C ALA A 255 -6.50 7.21 9.99
N PRO A 256 -6.74 6.49 11.11
CA PRO A 256 -6.41 5.07 11.19
C PRO A 256 -7.05 4.21 10.11
N GLU A 257 -8.27 4.54 9.67
CA GLU A 257 -8.99 3.84 8.59
C GLU A 257 -8.42 4.08 7.18
N PHE A 258 -7.45 4.98 7.03
CA PHE A 258 -6.69 5.23 5.80
C PHE A 258 -5.27 4.63 5.84
N ALA A 259 -4.97 3.80 6.84
CA ALA A 259 -3.67 3.13 6.90
C ALA A 259 -3.43 2.29 5.63
N ALA A 260 -2.26 2.47 5.04
CA ALA A 260 -1.80 1.59 3.97
C ALA A 260 -1.43 0.22 4.53
N VAL A 261 -1.51 -0.81 3.70
CA VAL A 261 -1.32 -2.18 4.13
C VAL A 261 -0.27 -2.83 3.26
N ILE A 262 0.84 -3.28 3.86
CA ILE A 262 1.89 -4.02 3.15
C ILE A 262 1.71 -5.50 3.41
N LEU A 263 1.73 -6.28 2.33
CA LEU A 263 1.53 -7.73 2.33
C LEU A 263 2.38 -8.41 1.25
N GLN A 264 2.42 -9.74 1.29
CA GLN A 264 3.07 -10.54 0.27
C GLN A 264 2.37 -10.34 -1.08
N ALA A 265 3.14 -10.06 -2.14
CA ALA A 265 2.57 -9.84 -3.46
C ALA A 265 1.76 -11.06 -3.95
N GLY A 266 0.62 -10.81 -4.58
CA GLY A 266 -0.38 -11.78 -4.99
C GLY A 266 -1.51 -11.97 -3.98
N LEU A 267 -1.32 -11.64 -2.69
CA LEU A 267 -2.40 -11.74 -1.71
C LEU A 267 -3.44 -10.62 -1.85
N GLU A 268 -3.11 -9.50 -2.50
CA GLU A 268 -4.02 -8.36 -2.69
C GLU A 268 -5.25 -8.70 -3.54
N VAL A 269 -5.15 -9.70 -4.43
CA VAL A 269 -6.24 -10.17 -5.30
C VAL A 269 -6.99 -11.38 -4.76
N LEU A 270 -6.59 -11.89 -3.59
CA LEU A 270 -7.25 -13.01 -2.93
C LEU A 270 -8.29 -12.52 -1.90
N PRO A 271 -9.31 -13.33 -1.59
CA PRO A 271 -10.18 -13.07 -0.45
C PRO A 271 -9.38 -13.29 0.84
N ILE A 272 -9.00 -12.20 1.48
CA ILE A 272 -8.14 -12.21 2.68
C ILE A 272 -8.94 -11.87 3.96
N GLU A 273 -10.15 -11.33 3.82
CA GLU A 273 -10.98 -10.84 4.94
C GLU A 273 -10.19 -9.99 5.94
N PHE A 274 -9.34 -9.12 5.40
CA PHE A 274 -8.38 -8.37 6.18
C PHE A 274 -9.11 -7.39 7.09
N ASN A 275 -8.75 -7.42 8.36
CA ASN A 275 -9.20 -6.44 9.32
C ASN A 275 -8.12 -6.10 10.32
N TYR A 276 -8.15 -4.86 10.80
CA TYR A 276 -7.28 -4.39 11.84
C TYR A 276 -8.02 -3.40 12.73
N PHE A 277 -7.61 -3.35 13.99
CA PHE A 277 -7.96 -2.27 14.90
C PHE A 277 -6.88 -1.21 14.84
N ASP A 278 -7.28 0.05 14.99
CA ASP A 278 -6.32 1.12 15.28
C ASP A 278 -5.62 0.86 16.62
N ARG A 279 -4.50 1.55 16.86
CA ARG A 279 -3.68 1.35 18.08
C ARG A 279 -4.45 1.59 19.38
N GLN A 280 -5.44 2.48 19.34
CA GLN A 280 -6.24 2.82 20.50
C GLN A 280 -7.46 1.88 20.67
N GLY A 281 -7.72 0.99 19.71
CA GLY A 281 -8.89 0.11 19.72
C GLY A 281 -10.20 0.90 19.76
N THR A 282 -10.26 2.00 19.03
CA THR A 282 -11.43 2.88 18.86
C THR A 282 -12.26 2.45 17.66
N ARG A 283 -11.63 1.91 16.61
CA ARG A 283 -12.31 1.50 15.39
C ARG A 283 -11.64 0.30 14.75
N ARG A 284 -12.43 -0.45 13.97
CA ARG A 284 -11.95 -1.56 13.15
C ARG A 284 -12.18 -1.25 11.68
N THR A 285 -11.15 -1.42 10.86
CA THR A 285 -11.28 -1.35 9.40
C THR A 285 -11.31 -2.77 8.85
N TYR A 286 -12.14 -3.00 7.83
CA TYR A 286 -12.31 -4.29 7.18
C TYR A 286 -12.33 -4.14 5.65
N TYR A 287 -11.62 -5.05 4.97
CA TYR A 287 -11.64 -5.26 3.53
C TYR A 287 -11.83 -6.76 3.25
N GLU A 288 -12.86 -7.13 2.47
CA GLU A 288 -13.04 -8.53 2.04
C GLU A 288 -11.87 -8.98 1.15
N ARG A 289 -11.48 -8.08 0.23
CA ARG A 289 -10.33 -8.16 -0.66
C ARG A 289 -9.83 -6.74 -0.92
N PHE A 290 -8.54 -6.55 -1.23
CA PHE A 290 -8.05 -5.24 -1.62
C PHE A 290 -8.33 -4.96 -3.08
N SER A 291 -8.16 -5.96 -3.94
CA SER A 291 -8.48 -5.92 -5.35
C SER A 291 -9.05 -7.25 -5.84
N ASP A 292 -9.32 -7.35 -7.13
CA ASP A 292 -9.70 -8.61 -7.79
C ASP A 292 -8.85 -8.86 -9.04
N LEU A 293 -8.75 -10.14 -9.40
CA LEU A 293 -7.91 -10.59 -10.51
C LEU A 293 -8.41 -10.05 -11.87
N GLU A 294 -9.71 -9.81 -12.01
CA GLU A 294 -10.30 -9.31 -13.26
C GLU A 294 -9.90 -7.85 -13.49
N ALA A 295 -9.98 -7.01 -12.45
CA ALA A 295 -9.46 -5.66 -12.44
C ALA A 295 -7.98 -5.66 -12.80
N MET A 296 -7.17 -6.54 -12.18
CA MET A 296 -5.75 -6.66 -12.53
C MET A 296 -5.51 -7.04 -14.00
N ILE A 297 -6.25 -8.02 -14.53
CA ILE A 297 -6.13 -8.48 -15.93
C ILE A 297 -6.64 -7.42 -16.91
N SER A 298 -7.61 -6.61 -16.53
CA SER A 298 -8.16 -5.55 -17.40
C SER A 298 -7.16 -4.42 -17.67
N LEU A 299 -6.10 -4.31 -16.85
CA LEU A 299 -5.07 -3.27 -16.93
C LEU A 299 -3.92 -3.60 -17.90
N VAL A 300 -4.09 -4.60 -18.77
CA VAL A 300 -3.07 -5.02 -19.75
C VAL A 300 -2.74 -3.92 -20.78
N GLU A 301 -3.62 -2.93 -20.95
CA GLU A 301 -3.29 -1.69 -21.64
C GLU A 301 -2.88 -0.64 -20.60
N GLU A 302 -1.64 -0.14 -20.68
CA GLU A 302 -1.18 0.98 -19.86
C GLU A 302 -1.78 2.28 -20.44
N PRO A 303 -2.81 2.89 -19.82
CA PRO A 303 -3.37 4.13 -20.33
C PRO A 303 -2.29 5.21 -20.34
N GLY A 304 -2.35 6.07 -21.36
CA GLY A 304 -1.46 7.22 -21.42
C GLY A 304 -1.66 8.11 -20.20
N ILE A 305 -0.62 8.85 -19.82
CA ILE A 305 -0.71 9.75 -18.65
C ILE A 305 -1.85 10.78 -18.78
N ASP A 306 -2.16 11.23 -20.00
CA ASP A 306 -3.25 12.15 -20.29
C ASP A 306 -4.62 11.50 -20.05
N GLU A 307 -4.75 10.20 -20.33
CA GLU A 307 -5.97 9.43 -20.07
C GLU A 307 -6.17 9.25 -18.56
N ILE A 308 -5.11 8.96 -17.81
CA ILE A 308 -5.15 8.89 -16.35
C ILE A 308 -5.60 10.24 -15.76
N GLU A 309 -5.02 11.35 -16.21
CA GLU A 309 -5.39 12.69 -15.75
C GLU A 309 -6.86 13.03 -16.08
N SER A 310 -7.37 12.57 -17.24
CA SER A 310 -8.78 12.71 -17.60
C SER A 310 -9.69 11.92 -16.67
N LEU A 311 -9.36 10.67 -16.36
CA LEU A 311 -10.13 9.82 -15.44
C LEU A 311 -10.16 10.41 -14.02
N VAL A 312 -9.03 10.99 -13.57
CA VAL A 312 -8.97 11.72 -12.29
C VAL A 312 -9.90 12.93 -12.33
N GLY A 313 -9.91 13.70 -13.42
CA GLY A 313 -10.85 14.81 -13.60
C GLY A 313 -12.31 14.38 -13.48
N CYS A 314 -12.70 13.28 -14.13
CA CYS A 314 -14.07 12.75 -14.03
C CYS A 314 -14.43 12.34 -12.59
N ALA A 315 -13.49 11.76 -11.83
CA ALA A 315 -13.72 11.39 -10.44
C ALA A 315 -13.92 12.64 -9.54
N GLU A 316 -13.14 13.69 -9.77
CA GLU A 316 -13.27 14.97 -9.07
C GLU A 316 -14.61 15.67 -9.38
N GLU A 317 -15.01 15.69 -10.66
CA GLU A 317 -16.29 16.24 -11.10
C GLU A 317 -17.48 15.49 -10.49
N ALA A 318 -17.48 14.16 -10.56
CA ALA A 318 -18.53 13.33 -9.97
C ALA A 318 -18.64 13.53 -8.46
N SER A 319 -17.51 13.68 -7.76
CA SER A 319 -17.47 13.99 -6.33
C SER A 319 -18.09 15.36 -6.03
N ALA A 320 -17.75 16.37 -6.83
CA ALA A 320 -18.27 17.73 -6.68
C ALA A 320 -19.78 17.82 -6.96
N GLU A 321 -20.29 17.13 -7.98
CA GLU A 321 -21.73 17.07 -8.30
C GLU A 321 -22.54 16.51 -7.13
N VAL A 322 -22.04 15.43 -6.51
CA VAL A 322 -22.64 14.82 -5.34
C VAL A 322 -22.63 15.78 -4.14
N ALA A 323 -21.51 16.49 -3.91
CA ALA A 323 -21.42 17.49 -2.85
C ALA A 323 -22.46 18.62 -3.04
N SER A 324 -22.60 19.17 -4.25
CA SER A 324 -23.58 20.21 -4.55
C SER A 324 -25.02 19.73 -4.35
N SER A 325 -25.35 18.51 -4.81
CA SER A 325 -26.69 17.93 -4.58
C SER A 325 -27.03 17.77 -3.10
N TYR A 326 -26.03 17.48 -2.25
CA TYR A 326 -26.23 17.40 -0.81
C TYR A 326 -26.46 18.76 -0.17
N GLU A 327 -25.68 19.78 -0.53
CA GLU A 327 -25.85 21.15 -0.02
C GLU A 327 -27.24 21.70 -0.33
N GLU A 328 -27.76 21.46 -1.53
CA GLU A 328 -29.11 21.83 -1.94
C GLU A 328 -30.20 21.08 -1.15
N SER A 329 -30.01 19.78 -0.93
CA SER A 329 -30.94 18.93 -0.15
C SER A 329 -30.96 19.28 1.35
N PHE A 330 -29.83 19.71 1.90
CA PHE A 330 -29.73 20.12 3.31
C PHE A 330 -30.29 21.53 3.52
N SER A 331 -30.00 22.44 2.60
CA SER A 331 -30.52 23.82 2.63
C SER A 331 -32.04 23.86 2.47
N SER A 332 -32.60 23.05 1.56
CA SER A 332 -34.06 22.93 1.37
C SER A 332 -34.79 22.39 2.61
N ARG A 333 -34.20 21.40 3.30
CA ARG A 333 -34.74 20.88 4.58
C ARG A 333 -34.66 21.88 5.73
N GLN A 334 -33.63 22.73 5.78
CA GLN A 334 -33.59 23.82 6.77
C GLN A 334 -34.64 24.90 6.50
N THR A 335 -34.88 25.25 5.23
CA THR A 335 -35.94 26.21 4.86
C THR A 335 -37.35 25.66 5.13
N ASP A 336 -37.59 24.37 4.90
CA ASP A 336 -38.89 23.75 5.21
C ASP A 336 -39.11 23.59 6.73
N GLY A 337 -38.05 23.33 7.50
CA GLY A 337 -38.09 23.35 8.96
C GLY A 337 -38.47 24.72 9.52
N LEU A 338 -37.88 25.79 9.00
CA LEU A 338 -38.18 27.18 9.39
C LEU A 338 -39.57 27.66 8.92
N GLN A 339 -40.09 27.15 7.79
CA GLN A 339 -41.46 27.43 7.36
C GLN A 339 -42.52 26.65 8.16
N SER A 340 -42.20 25.45 8.64
CA SER A 340 -43.10 24.69 9.51
C SER A 340 -43.19 25.25 10.94
N GLU A 341 -42.14 25.90 11.46
CA GLU A 341 -42.20 26.63 12.74
C GLU A 341 -42.85 28.02 12.64
N SER A 342 -42.79 28.68 11.48
CA SER A 342 -43.45 29.99 11.27
C SER A 342 -44.95 29.91 10.96
N THR A 343 -45.50 28.71 10.75
CA THR A 343 -46.95 28.48 10.57
C THR A 343 -47.66 27.96 11.82
N LEU A 344 -46.94 27.75 12.92
CA LEU A 344 -47.52 27.46 14.24
C LEU A 344 -47.41 28.69 15.16
N ASN A 345 -48.48 29.50 15.09
CA ASN A 345 -49.02 30.36 16.15
C ASN A 345 -48.77 31.89 16.07
N PRO A 346 -49.63 32.64 15.36
CA PRO A 346 -50.04 33.98 15.77
C PRO A 346 -51.41 33.88 16.46
N ASN A 347 -51.38 33.98 17.80
CA ASN A 347 -52.52 33.93 18.74
C ASN A 347 -52.91 32.55 19.26
N ARG A 348 -52.31 32.18 20.39
CA ARG A 348 -53.02 31.68 21.57
C ARG A 348 -52.17 31.75 22.83
#